data_AF-A0A921MF63-F1
#
_entry.id   AF-A0A921MF63-F1
#
_cell.length_a   1.000
_cell.length_b   1.000
_cell.length_c   1.000
_cell.angle_alpha   90.00
_cell.angle_beta   90.00
_cell.angle_gamma   90.00
#
_symmetry.space_group_name_H-M   'P 1'
#
loop_
_entity.id
_entity.type
_entity.pdbx_description
1 polymer ?
#
loop_
_entity_poly.entity_id
_entity_poly.type
_entity_poly.pdbx_seq_one_letter_code
_entity_poly.pdbx_strand_id
1 'polypeptide(L)'
;MRHVEPEVSLIAKPQIDWEAIDAYLDEVGGKAWSDRVQNAPSPDAEDLLEFSGRMCYRSWEPGLNPNVSRVRTDSAAYLGNVIGSQHGSVLEHANFTFILHNVSRVLTHELIRHRAGCAYSQESLRYVRLDEVPFWFPEWAREDEELMERSLKVLETLEEHQTWMAEHFKLDEEGTNFAHKKHMTSFMRRFAPEGLGTGIVYTANLRSLRHVVEMRTAPGAEEEIRLVFDKIGRIMQQEAPAIFADYTVEDGAWLPGTRKA
;
A
#
# COMPACT_ATOMS: atom_id res chain seq x y z
N MET A 1 -1.67 -1.54 -28.19
CA MET A 1 -0.32 -1.20 -27.72
C MET A 1 -0.23 -1.77 -26.32
N ARG A 2 0.66 -2.74 -26.07
CA ARG A 2 0.71 -3.58 -24.86
C ARG A 2 1.35 -2.90 -23.63
N HIS A 3 1.98 -1.74 -23.84
CA HIS A 3 2.65 -0.99 -22.79
C HIS A 3 1.63 -0.40 -21.81
N VAL A 4 1.87 -0.62 -20.51
CA VAL A 4 1.10 -0.04 -19.41
C VAL A 4 2.04 0.61 -18.40
N GLU A 5 1.53 1.53 -17.59
CA GLU A 5 2.28 2.18 -16.52
C GLU A 5 1.76 1.75 -15.14
N PRO A 6 2.63 1.42 -14.17
CA PRO A 6 2.25 1.14 -12.80
C PRO A 6 1.49 2.30 -12.16
N GLU A 7 0.28 2.02 -11.69
CA GLU A 7 -0.62 3.00 -11.09
C GLU A 7 -0.89 2.68 -9.62
N VAL A 8 -1.03 3.72 -8.81
CA VAL A 8 -1.35 3.62 -7.37
C VAL A 8 -2.52 4.55 -7.08
N SER A 9 -3.59 4.00 -6.52
CA SER A 9 -4.77 4.77 -6.09
C SER A 9 -5.09 4.46 -4.63
N LEU A 10 -5.23 5.49 -3.80
CA LEU A 10 -5.76 5.35 -2.45
C LEU A 10 -7.29 5.22 -2.50
N ILE A 11 -7.83 4.16 -1.92
CA ILE A 11 -9.28 3.86 -1.98
C ILE A 11 -9.95 3.73 -0.62
N ALA A 12 -9.19 3.61 0.47
CA ALA A 12 -9.74 3.69 1.82
C ALA A 12 -8.69 4.23 2.80
N LYS A 13 -9.14 5.02 3.76
CA LYS A 13 -8.36 5.58 4.85
C LYS A 13 -9.21 5.61 6.14
N PRO A 14 -8.59 5.75 7.33
CA PRO A 14 -9.34 5.81 8.57
C PRO A 14 -10.32 6.99 8.59
N GLN A 15 -11.45 6.77 9.23
CA GLN A 15 -12.41 7.81 9.58
C GLN A 15 -12.79 7.62 11.04
N ILE A 16 -12.76 8.71 11.81
CA ILE A 16 -13.11 8.69 13.23
C ILE A 16 -14.62 8.89 13.40
N ASP A 17 -15.19 8.10 14.31
CA ASP A 17 -16.48 8.41 14.92
C ASP A 17 -16.26 9.31 16.14
N TRP A 18 -16.40 10.61 15.94
CA TRP A 18 -16.15 11.60 16.99
C TRP A 18 -17.20 11.57 18.10
N GLU A 19 -18.44 11.17 17.81
CA GLU A 19 -19.47 11.01 18.84
C GLU A 19 -19.08 9.91 19.83
N ALA A 20 -18.63 8.76 19.31
CA ALA A 20 -18.16 7.65 20.13
C ALA A 20 -16.89 8.02 20.94
N ILE A 21 -15.93 8.73 20.32
CA ILE A 21 -14.73 9.21 21.02
C ILE A 21 -15.11 10.19 22.13
N ASP A 22 -15.99 11.15 21.86
CA ASP A 22 -16.38 12.18 22.81
C ASP A 22 -17.16 11.59 23.99
N ALA A 23 -18.05 10.63 23.75
CA ALA A 23 -18.74 9.92 24.82
C ALA A 23 -17.77 9.26 25.80
N TYR A 24 -16.70 8.63 25.30
CA TYR A 24 -15.64 8.07 26.15
C TYR A 24 -14.85 9.17 26.88
N LEU A 25 -14.50 10.26 26.20
CA LEU A 25 -13.70 11.34 26.78
C LEU A 25 -14.44 12.10 27.89
N ASP A 26 -15.76 12.22 27.81
CA ASP A 26 -16.60 12.79 28.86
C ASP A 26 -16.50 11.97 30.16
N GLU A 27 -16.42 10.64 30.06
CA GLU A 27 -16.26 9.77 31.22
C GLU A 27 -14.88 9.88 31.87
N VAL A 28 -13.83 10.09 31.08
CA VAL A 28 -12.44 10.07 31.56
C VAL A 28 -11.82 11.45 31.76
N GLY A 29 -12.57 12.52 31.53
CA GLY A 29 -12.13 13.92 31.68
C GLY A 29 -11.22 14.41 30.55
N GLY A 30 -11.32 13.83 29.36
CA GLY A 30 -10.43 14.12 28.23
C GLY A 30 -10.97 15.09 27.19
N LYS A 31 -12.14 15.72 27.41
CA LYS A 31 -12.86 16.51 26.40
C LYS A 31 -12.06 17.67 25.81
N ALA A 32 -11.20 18.31 26.60
CA ALA A 32 -10.33 19.39 26.09
C ALA A 32 -9.32 18.91 25.04
N TRP A 33 -9.00 17.60 24.97
CA TRP A 33 -8.22 17.04 23.88
C TRP A 33 -9.01 17.03 22.58
N SER A 34 -10.22 16.44 22.57
CA SER A 34 -11.00 16.34 21.33
C SER A 34 -11.48 17.71 20.85
N ASP A 35 -11.86 18.62 21.75
CA ASP A 35 -12.21 20.00 21.38
C ASP A 35 -11.06 20.71 20.65
N ARG A 36 -9.81 20.47 21.06
CA ARG A 36 -8.64 21.05 20.37
C ARG A 36 -8.41 20.39 19.01
N VAL A 37 -8.50 19.07 18.95
CA VAL A 37 -8.15 18.29 17.77
C VAL A 37 -9.20 18.46 16.66
N GLN A 38 -10.50 18.38 16.99
CA GLN A 38 -11.59 18.56 16.03
C GLN A 38 -11.62 19.98 15.41
N ASN A 39 -11.07 20.98 16.09
CA ASN A 39 -10.99 22.36 15.60
C ASN A 39 -9.70 22.66 14.81
N ALA A 40 -8.82 21.67 14.63
CA ALA A 40 -7.60 21.80 13.84
C ALA A 40 -7.73 21.00 12.52
N PRO A 41 -7.08 21.44 11.43
CA PRO A 41 -7.02 20.65 10.20
C PRO A 41 -6.02 19.50 10.37
N SER A 42 -6.49 18.38 10.91
CA SER A 42 -5.70 17.15 11.12
C SER A 42 -6.36 15.96 10.44
N PRO A 43 -5.61 15.01 9.85
CA PRO A 43 -6.20 13.78 9.33
C PRO A 43 -6.69 12.86 10.45
N ASP A 44 -7.90 12.31 10.30
CA ASP A 44 -8.48 11.30 11.21
C ASP A 44 -7.52 10.16 11.55
N ALA A 45 -6.67 9.74 10.60
CA ALA A 45 -5.66 8.72 10.84
C ALA A 45 -4.69 9.11 11.96
N GLU A 46 -4.20 10.35 11.96
CA GLU A 46 -3.23 10.88 12.91
C GLU A 46 -3.88 11.15 14.27
N ASP A 47 -5.11 11.66 14.27
CA ASP A 47 -5.89 11.88 15.48
C ASP A 47 -6.21 10.57 16.19
N LEU A 48 -6.49 9.51 15.42
CA LEU A 48 -6.70 8.16 15.95
C LEU A 48 -5.42 7.62 16.60
N LEU A 49 -4.25 7.92 16.03
CA LEU A 49 -2.97 7.55 16.63
C LEU A 49 -2.71 8.32 17.93
N GLU A 50 -2.97 9.63 17.94
CA GLU A 50 -2.80 10.45 19.14
C GLU A 50 -3.73 9.96 20.26
N PHE A 51 -5.01 9.73 19.95
CA PHE A 51 -5.98 9.14 20.87
C PHE A 51 -5.45 7.81 21.44
N SER A 52 -5.05 6.89 20.56
CA SER A 52 -4.55 5.56 20.96
C SER A 52 -3.30 5.65 21.83
N GLY A 53 -2.39 6.58 21.52
CA GLY A 53 -1.19 6.80 22.34
C GLY A 53 -1.51 7.39 23.71
N ARG A 54 -2.46 8.34 23.78
CA ARG A 54 -2.84 9.00 25.05
C ARG A 54 -3.59 8.05 25.96
N MET A 55 -4.40 7.17 25.39
CA MET A 55 -5.10 6.10 26.10
C MET A 55 -4.16 5.31 27.01
N CYS A 56 -2.98 4.93 26.53
CA CYS A 56 -1.99 4.15 27.27
C CYS A 56 -1.54 4.79 28.59
N TYR A 57 -1.58 6.12 28.68
CA TYR A 57 -1.10 6.88 29.84
C TYR A 57 -2.19 7.72 30.50
N ARG A 58 -3.44 7.67 30.01
CA ARG A 58 -4.53 8.61 30.36
C ARG A 58 -4.04 10.06 30.32
N SER A 59 -3.23 10.40 29.34
CA SER A 59 -2.53 11.69 29.24
C SER A 59 -3.35 12.75 28.49
N TRP A 60 -4.64 12.84 28.79
CA TRP A 60 -5.55 13.82 28.19
C TRP A 60 -5.33 15.22 28.78
N GLU A 61 -5.28 15.29 30.12
CA GLU A 61 -4.98 16.49 30.90
C GLU A 61 -4.01 16.16 32.05
N PRO A 62 -3.22 17.14 32.55
CA PRO A 62 -2.42 16.96 33.76
C PRO A 62 -3.30 16.59 34.97
N GLY A 63 -2.85 15.62 35.77
CA GLY A 63 -3.54 15.23 37.01
C GLY A 63 -4.57 14.09 36.87
N LEU A 64 -5.04 13.76 35.66
CA LEU A 64 -5.90 12.58 35.43
C LEU A 64 -5.16 11.25 35.67
N ASN A 65 -3.86 11.26 35.40
CA ASN A 65 -2.91 10.26 35.85
C ASN A 65 -1.92 10.95 36.79
N PRO A 66 -1.75 10.49 38.05
CA PRO A 66 -0.80 11.10 38.99
C PRO A 66 0.65 11.16 38.49
N ASN A 67 1.02 10.30 37.53
CA ASN A 67 2.34 10.29 36.91
C ASN A 67 2.49 11.28 35.72
N VAL A 68 1.40 11.91 35.28
CA VAL A 68 1.37 12.86 34.16
C VAL A 68 1.28 14.28 34.69
N SER A 69 2.41 14.98 34.73
CA SER A 69 2.50 16.39 35.16
C SER A 69 2.38 17.40 34.01
N ARG A 70 2.56 16.94 32.77
CA ARG A 70 2.48 17.77 31.56
C ARG A 70 1.94 16.95 30.40
N VAL A 71 1.19 17.60 29.53
CA VAL A 71 0.71 17.04 28.27
C VAL A 71 1.19 17.93 27.11
N ARG A 72 1.58 17.31 26.00
CA ARG A 72 1.83 18.06 24.75
C ARG A 72 0.48 18.43 24.16
N THR A 73 0.34 19.62 23.60
CA THR A 73 -0.90 20.09 22.96
C THR A 73 -0.78 20.15 21.44
N ASP A 74 0.44 20.21 20.92
CA ASP A 74 0.73 20.08 19.48
C ASP A 74 0.72 18.59 19.09
N SER A 75 -0.23 18.23 18.23
CA SER A 75 -0.46 16.88 17.72
C SER A 75 0.71 16.35 16.88
N ALA A 76 1.27 17.18 15.99
CA ALA A 76 2.42 16.78 15.18
C ALA A 76 3.65 16.54 16.06
N ALA A 77 3.90 17.39 17.05
CA ALA A 77 4.98 17.19 18.02
C ALA A 77 4.75 15.94 18.90
N TYR A 78 3.50 15.63 19.24
CA TYR A 78 3.14 14.41 19.96
C TYR A 78 3.47 13.17 19.12
N LEU A 79 3.03 13.12 17.87
CA LEU A 79 3.26 11.99 16.96
C LEU A 79 4.74 11.84 16.59
N GLY A 80 5.47 12.94 16.39
CA GLY A 80 6.92 12.93 16.23
C GLY A 80 7.63 12.32 17.44
N ASN A 81 7.15 12.59 18.67
CA ASN A 81 7.65 11.94 19.88
C ASN A 81 7.32 10.44 19.93
N VAL A 82 6.14 10.01 19.47
CA VAL A 82 5.76 8.59 19.34
C VAL A 82 6.76 7.85 18.44
N ILE A 83 7.08 8.44 17.28
CA ILE A 83 8.05 7.89 16.32
C ILE A 83 9.46 7.86 16.93
N GLY A 84 9.93 9.00 17.48
CA GLY A 84 11.26 9.10 18.09
C GLY A 84 11.46 8.19 19.30
N SER A 85 10.38 7.85 20.02
CA SER A 85 10.41 6.90 21.14
C SER A 85 10.22 5.44 20.70
N GLN A 86 10.07 5.18 19.40
CA GLN A 86 9.82 3.86 18.82
C GLN A 86 8.59 3.14 19.38
N HIS A 87 7.54 3.89 19.72
CA HIS A 87 6.25 3.34 20.17
C HIS A 87 5.43 2.83 18.97
N GLY A 88 6.00 1.89 18.22
CA GLY A 88 5.54 1.42 16.91
C GLY A 88 4.12 0.87 16.91
N SER A 89 3.67 0.24 18.00
CA SER A 89 2.33 -0.35 18.09
C SER A 89 1.21 0.69 17.98
N VAL A 90 1.45 1.94 18.36
CA VAL A 90 0.45 3.02 18.21
C VAL A 90 0.09 3.19 16.74
N LEU A 91 1.08 3.14 15.83
CA LEU A 91 0.88 3.30 14.39
C LEU A 91 0.06 2.17 13.75
N GLU A 92 -0.18 1.06 14.44
CA GLU A 92 -0.92 -0.08 13.88
C GLU A 92 -2.44 0.16 13.83
N HIS A 93 -2.95 1.17 14.55
CA HIS A 93 -4.38 1.47 14.62
C HIS A 93 -4.93 2.12 13.34
N ALA A 94 -4.10 2.80 12.55
CA ALA A 94 -4.51 3.47 11.32
C ALA A 94 -4.16 2.62 10.09
N ASN A 95 -5.17 2.25 9.29
CA ASN A 95 -5.05 1.38 8.13
C ASN A 95 -5.47 2.10 6.84
N PHE A 96 -4.70 1.92 5.77
CA PHE A 96 -4.94 2.51 4.45
C PHE A 96 -5.02 1.39 3.42
N THR A 97 -5.88 1.55 2.40
CA THR A 97 -6.05 0.59 1.32
C THR A 97 -5.82 1.24 -0.02
N PHE A 98 -4.98 0.60 -0.83
CA PHE A 98 -4.59 1.02 -2.17
C PHE A 98 -5.04 0.00 -3.21
N ILE A 99 -5.31 0.48 -4.42
CA ILE A 99 -5.27 -0.34 -5.63
C ILE A 99 -3.93 -0.08 -6.28
N LEU A 100 -3.17 -1.15 -6.52
CA LEU A 100 -2.01 -1.15 -7.40
C LEU A 100 -2.44 -1.81 -8.71
N HIS A 101 -2.45 -1.05 -9.79
CA HIS A 101 -2.88 -1.51 -11.11
C HIS A 101 -1.73 -1.42 -12.11
N ASN A 102 -1.77 -2.25 -13.15
CA ASN A 102 -0.71 -2.36 -14.16
C ASN A 102 0.67 -2.63 -13.55
N VAL A 103 0.71 -3.31 -12.39
CA VAL A 103 1.94 -3.76 -11.74
C VAL A 103 2.24 -5.20 -12.12
N SER A 104 3.50 -5.55 -12.30
CA SER A 104 3.88 -6.87 -12.77
C SER A 104 3.66 -7.98 -11.72
N ARG A 105 3.61 -9.23 -12.18
CA ARG A 105 3.67 -10.39 -11.28
C ARG A 105 5.01 -10.44 -10.52
N VAL A 106 6.12 -9.96 -11.09
CA VAL A 106 7.41 -9.77 -10.38
C VAL A 106 7.21 -8.91 -9.13
N LEU A 107 6.67 -7.71 -9.29
CA LEU A 107 6.42 -6.79 -8.17
C LEU A 107 5.49 -7.43 -7.13
N THR A 108 4.37 -8.00 -7.57
CA THR A 108 3.40 -8.56 -6.61
C THR A 108 3.98 -9.75 -5.84
N HIS A 109 4.88 -10.53 -6.45
CA HIS A 109 5.55 -11.64 -5.79
C HIS A 109 6.52 -11.16 -4.69
N GLU A 110 7.13 -9.99 -4.87
CA GLU A 110 7.93 -9.31 -3.84
C GLU A 110 7.08 -8.63 -2.76
N LEU A 111 5.97 -8.01 -3.15
CA LEU A 111 5.06 -7.28 -2.29
C LEU A 111 4.41 -8.20 -1.23
N ILE A 112 3.88 -9.36 -1.64
CA ILE A 112 3.17 -10.28 -0.73
C ILE A 112 4.07 -10.94 0.33
N ARG A 113 5.38 -10.68 0.28
CA ARG A 113 6.33 -11.14 1.31
C ARG A 113 6.23 -10.32 2.60
N HIS A 114 5.63 -9.13 2.53
CA HIS A 114 5.38 -8.27 3.68
C HIS A 114 4.10 -8.72 4.40
N ARG A 115 4.25 -9.45 5.51
CA ARG A 115 3.11 -10.15 6.13
C ARG A 115 2.44 -9.37 7.26
N ALA A 116 3.23 -8.74 8.11
CA ALA A 116 2.72 -8.10 9.32
C ALA A 116 1.93 -6.84 8.95
N GLY A 117 0.71 -6.71 9.46
CA GLY A 117 -0.12 -5.53 9.26
C GLY A 117 -0.53 -5.27 7.81
N CYS A 118 -0.46 -6.27 6.94
CA CYS A 118 -0.79 -6.17 5.52
C CYS A 118 -1.92 -7.16 5.14
N ALA A 119 -2.76 -6.78 4.18
CA ALA A 119 -3.74 -7.65 3.55
C ALA A 119 -3.74 -7.46 2.03
N TYR A 120 -4.06 -8.53 1.30
CA TYR A 120 -3.94 -8.59 -0.15
C TYR A 120 -5.18 -9.23 -0.77
N SER A 121 -5.68 -8.64 -1.86
CA SER A 121 -6.60 -9.30 -2.80
C SER A 121 -6.09 -9.08 -4.21
N GLN A 122 -5.68 -10.16 -4.87
CA GLN A 122 -5.04 -10.08 -6.17
C GLN A 122 -5.90 -10.69 -7.26
N GLU A 123 -5.84 -10.10 -8.44
CA GLU A 123 -6.38 -10.69 -9.65
C GLU A 123 -5.88 -12.13 -9.83
N SER A 124 -6.84 -13.04 -10.07
CA SER A 124 -6.55 -14.47 -10.10
C SER A 124 -6.43 -14.98 -11.53
N LEU A 125 -5.21 -15.34 -11.91
CA LEU A 125 -4.90 -16.04 -13.17
C LEU A 125 -5.48 -17.47 -13.25
N ARG A 126 -6.25 -17.92 -12.24
CA ARG A 126 -7.10 -19.13 -12.39
C ARG A 126 -8.42 -18.84 -13.11
N TYR A 127 -8.77 -17.56 -13.27
CA TYR A 127 -10.05 -17.10 -13.80
C TYR A 127 -9.87 -16.12 -14.95
N VAL A 128 -8.94 -15.17 -14.82
CA VAL A 128 -8.65 -14.18 -15.86
C VAL A 128 -7.93 -14.83 -17.03
N ARG A 129 -8.39 -14.56 -18.25
CA ARG A 129 -7.73 -14.95 -19.49
C ARG A 129 -6.74 -13.86 -19.91
N LEU A 130 -5.67 -14.28 -20.55
CA LEU A 130 -4.58 -13.42 -21.00
C LEU A 130 -4.66 -13.25 -22.51
N ASP A 131 -5.82 -12.77 -22.96
CA ASP A 131 -6.09 -12.51 -24.38
C ASP A 131 -5.19 -11.35 -24.88
N GLU A 132 -4.87 -10.41 -23.99
CA GLU A 132 -3.77 -9.45 -24.12
C GLU A 132 -2.84 -9.58 -22.92
N VAL A 133 -1.55 -9.29 -23.12
CA VAL A 133 -0.54 -9.27 -22.05
C VAL A 133 -0.11 -7.83 -21.81
N PRO A 134 -0.74 -7.12 -20.84
CA PRO A 134 -0.23 -5.85 -20.34
C PRO A 134 1.20 -6.04 -19.84
N PHE A 135 2.10 -5.14 -20.21
CA PHE A 135 3.50 -5.23 -19.82
C PHE A 135 4.06 -3.84 -19.59
N TRP A 136 4.74 -3.63 -18.46
CA TRP A 136 5.46 -2.38 -18.19
C TRP A 136 6.90 -2.51 -18.66
N PHE A 137 7.34 -1.54 -19.46
CA PHE A 137 8.75 -1.40 -19.85
C PHE A 137 9.34 -0.15 -19.20
N PRO A 138 10.45 -0.27 -18.45
CA PRO A 138 11.15 0.89 -17.94
C PRO A 138 11.70 1.74 -19.09
N GLU A 139 11.94 3.02 -18.82
CA GLU A 139 12.33 4.01 -19.84
C GLU A 139 13.56 3.56 -20.65
N TRP A 140 14.60 3.10 -19.96
CA TRP A 140 15.84 2.62 -20.61
C TRP A 140 15.59 1.45 -21.57
N ALA A 141 14.60 0.59 -21.30
CA ALA A 141 14.26 -0.52 -22.17
C ALA A 141 13.48 -0.05 -23.40
N ARG A 142 12.61 0.97 -23.24
CA ARG A 142 11.83 1.56 -24.34
C ARG A 142 12.69 2.31 -25.36
N GLU A 143 13.85 2.79 -24.94
CA GLU A 143 14.82 3.49 -25.81
C GLU A 143 15.67 2.54 -26.68
N ASP A 144 15.68 1.23 -26.37
CA ASP A 144 16.36 0.20 -27.16
C ASP A 144 15.39 -0.44 -28.17
N GLU A 145 15.45 0.00 -29.42
CA GLU A 145 14.55 -0.46 -30.50
C GLU A 145 14.67 -1.98 -30.76
N GLU A 146 15.88 -2.54 -30.74
CA GLU A 146 16.09 -3.97 -31.00
C GLU A 146 15.52 -4.82 -29.84
N LEU A 147 15.77 -4.39 -28.60
CA LEU A 147 15.22 -5.02 -27.40
C LEU A 147 13.68 -5.00 -27.44
N MET A 148 13.08 -3.85 -27.75
CA MET A 148 11.63 -3.72 -27.84
C MET A 148 11.04 -4.60 -28.94
N GLU A 149 11.64 -4.61 -30.14
CA GLU A 149 11.17 -5.46 -31.24
C GLU A 149 11.16 -6.95 -30.84
N ARG A 150 12.26 -7.43 -30.24
CA ARG A 150 12.37 -8.83 -29.80
C ARG A 150 11.42 -9.15 -28.66
N SER A 151 11.31 -8.27 -27.68
CA SER A 151 10.44 -8.46 -26.51
C SER A 151 8.96 -8.51 -26.91
N LEU A 152 8.54 -7.62 -27.82
CA LEU A 152 7.16 -7.59 -28.31
C LEU A 152 6.80 -8.86 -29.09
N LYS A 153 7.73 -9.42 -29.88
CA LYS A 153 7.52 -10.71 -30.58
C LYS A 153 7.30 -11.87 -29.60
N VAL A 154 8.03 -11.88 -28.47
CA VAL A 154 7.81 -12.89 -27.41
C VAL A 154 6.40 -12.76 -26.83
N LEU A 155 5.97 -11.54 -26.49
CA LEU A 155 4.61 -11.31 -25.97
C LEU A 155 3.53 -11.72 -26.98
N GLU A 156 3.73 -11.44 -28.27
CA GLU A 156 2.82 -11.85 -29.33
C GLU A 156 2.67 -13.37 -29.41
N THR A 157 3.80 -14.10 -29.37
CA THR A 157 3.78 -15.57 -29.36
C THR A 157 3.01 -16.11 -28.14
N LEU A 158 3.13 -15.46 -26.97
CA LEU A 158 2.41 -15.86 -25.77
C LEU A 158 0.90 -15.63 -25.91
N GLU A 159 0.48 -14.47 -26.43
CA GLU A 159 -0.93 -14.13 -26.68
C GLU A 159 -1.58 -15.06 -27.72
N GLU A 160 -0.88 -15.32 -28.83
CA GLU A 160 -1.31 -16.29 -29.85
C GLU A 160 -1.52 -17.68 -29.23
N HIS A 161 -0.60 -18.10 -28.35
CA HIS A 161 -0.72 -19.38 -27.67
C HIS A 161 -1.90 -19.42 -26.69
N GLN A 162 -2.18 -18.33 -25.96
CA GLN A 162 -3.34 -18.22 -25.08
C GLN A 162 -4.65 -18.32 -25.88
N THR A 163 -4.74 -17.60 -26.99
CA THR A 163 -5.90 -17.61 -27.89
C THR A 163 -6.14 -19.00 -28.46
N TRP A 164 -5.09 -19.63 -29.01
CA TRP A 164 -5.17 -21.00 -29.51
C TRP A 164 -5.62 -22.01 -28.44
N MET A 165 -5.10 -21.90 -27.20
CA MET A 165 -5.53 -22.76 -26.10
C MET A 165 -7.02 -22.56 -25.77
N ALA A 166 -7.50 -21.31 -25.75
CA ALA A 166 -8.90 -21.02 -25.48
C ALA A 166 -9.84 -21.64 -26.52
N GLU A 167 -9.47 -21.56 -27.80
CA GLU A 167 -10.17 -22.21 -28.91
C GLU A 167 -10.10 -23.74 -28.83
N HIS A 168 -8.90 -24.29 -28.61
CA HIS A 168 -8.68 -25.74 -28.51
C HIS A 168 -9.48 -26.37 -27.35
N PHE A 169 -9.56 -25.67 -26.22
CA PHE A 169 -10.35 -26.08 -25.06
C PHE A 169 -11.83 -25.67 -25.15
N LYS A 170 -12.27 -25.04 -26.25
CA LYS A 170 -13.68 -24.67 -26.48
C LYS A 170 -14.25 -23.81 -25.35
N LEU A 171 -13.43 -22.90 -24.81
CA LEU A 171 -13.80 -22.11 -23.63
C LEU A 171 -14.94 -21.12 -23.90
N ASP A 172 -15.12 -20.74 -25.16
CA ASP A 172 -16.17 -19.82 -25.61
C ASP A 172 -17.39 -20.52 -26.23
N GLU A 173 -17.39 -21.86 -26.32
CA GLU A 173 -18.58 -22.61 -26.77
C GLU A 173 -19.75 -22.46 -25.78
N GLU A 174 -20.95 -22.29 -26.33
CA GLU A 174 -22.18 -22.19 -25.54
C GLU A 174 -22.39 -23.49 -24.74
N GLY A 175 -22.67 -23.35 -23.44
CA GLY A 175 -22.84 -24.49 -22.53
C GLY A 175 -21.54 -24.98 -21.86
N THR A 176 -20.36 -24.45 -22.22
CA THR A 176 -19.12 -24.76 -21.50
C THR A 176 -19.20 -24.27 -20.05
N ASN A 177 -19.21 -25.21 -19.10
CA ASN A 177 -19.41 -24.90 -17.69
C ASN A 177 -18.18 -24.21 -17.04
N PHE A 178 -18.44 -23.45 -15.98
CA PHE A 178 -17.42 -22.68 -15.27
C PHE A 178 -16.30 -23.54 -14.67
N ALA A 179 -16.60 -24.74 -14.18
CA ALA A 179 -15.59 -25.61 -13.57
C ALA A 179 -14.55 -26.07 -14.61
N HIS A 180 -14.99 -26.37 -15.83
CA HIS A 180 -14.11 -26.68 -16.94
C HIS A 180 -13.25 -25.47 -17.33
N LYS A 181 -13.87 -24.29 -17.52
CA LYS A 181 -13.13 -23.05 -17.84
C LYS A 181 -12.02 -22.79 -16.81
N LYS A 182 -12.37 -22.82 -15.52
CA LYS A 182 -11.43 -22.66 -14.40
C LYS A 182 -10.30 -23.69 -14.42
N HIS A 183 -10.59 -24.96 -14.74
CA HIS A 183 -9.57 -26.00 -14.79
C HIS A 183 -8.56 -25.75 -15.92
N MET A 184 -9.03 -25.39 -17.11
CA MET A 184 -8.20 -25.10 -18.28
C MET A 184 -7.42 -23.79 -18.11
N THR A 185 -8.06 -22.69 -17.71
CA THR A 185 -7.37 -21.40 -17.45
C THR A 185 -6.29 -21.55 -16.37
N SER A 186 -6.53 -22.40 -15.35
CA SER A 186 -5.50 -22.70 -14.34
C SER A 186 -4.27 -23.43 -14.89
N PHE A 187 -4.38 -24.13 -16.02
CA PHE A 187 -3.24 -24.68 -16.74
C PHE A 187 -2.61 -23.60 -17.66
N MET A 188 -3.44 -22.89 -18.44
CA MET A 188 -3.01 -21.85 -19.38
C MET A 188 -2.10 -20.79 -18.74
N ARG A 189 -2.36 -20.40 -17.49
CA ARG A 189 -1.53 -19.43 -16.74
C ARG A 189 -0.07 -19.85 -16.55
N ARG A 190 0.27 -21.13 -16.73
CA ARG A 190 1.67 -21.61 -16.64
C ARG A 190 2.56 -21.01 -17.72
N PHE A 191 1.95 -20.46 -18.77
CA PHE A 191 2.62 -19.75 -19.86
C PHE A 191 2.52 -18.22 -19.72
N ALA A 192 1.95 -17.70 -18.62
CA ALA A 192 1.95 -16.27 -18.35
C ALA A 192 3.38 -15.82 -18.00
N PRO A 193 3.87 -14.70 -18.57
CA PRO A 193 5.16 -14.15 -18.18
C PRO A 193 5.08 -13.51 -16.79
N GLU A 194 6.17 -13.53 -16.02
CA GLU A 194 6.23 -12.84 -14.72
C GLU A 194 6.12 -11.31 -14.86
N GLY A 195 6.47 -10.75 -16.03
CA GLY A 195 6.26 -9.33 -16.31
C GLY A 195 4.82 -8.94 -16.64
N LEU A 196 3.87 -9.89 -16.61
CA LEU A 196 2.45 -9.61 -16.84
C LEU A 196 1.93 -8.56 -15.85
N GLY A 197 1.46 -7.43 -16.38
CA GLY A 197 0.75 -6.41 -15.64
C GLY A 197 -0.58 -6.95 -15.09
N THR A 198 -0.85 -6.68 -13.82
CA THR A 198 -2.00 -7.18 -13.08
C THR A 198 -2.49 -6.15 -12.06
N GLY A 199 -3.59 -6.47 -11.37
CA GLY A 199 -4.17 -5.68 -10.29
C GLY A 199 -4.05 -6.36 -8.92
N ILE A 200 -3.73 -5.58 -7.90
CA ILE A 200 -3.78 -6.03 -6.49
C ILE A 200 -4.31 -4.92 -5.58
N VAL A 201 -5.27 -5.28 -4.73
CA VAL A 201 -5.66 -4.48 -3.57
C VAL A 201 -4.69 -4.75 -2.45
N TYR A 202 -4.13 -3.69 -1.88
CA TYR A 202 -3.14 -3.73 -0.80
C TYR A 202 -3.63 -2.85 0.35
N THR A 203 -3.93 -3.47 1.49
CA THR A 203 -4.21 -2.76 2.75
C THR A 203 -3.00 -2.87 3.66
N ALA A 204 -2.60 -1.79 4.31
CA ALA A 204 -1.59 -1.84 5.36
C ALA A 204 -1.80 -0.78 6.44
N ASN A 205 -1.39 -1.10 7.67
CA ASN A 205 -1.31 -0.10 8.74
C ASN A 205 -0.08 0.81 8.60
N LEU A 206 -0.07 1.96 9.29
CA LEU A 206 1.01 2.94 9.16
C LEU A 206 2.38 2.40 9.59
N ARG A 207 2.44 1.49 10.58
CA ARG A 207 3.70 0.86 10.99
C ARG A 207 4.29 0.04 9.84
N SER A 208 3.45 -0.78 9.19
CA SER A 208 3.84 -1.60 8.05
C SER A 208 4.15 -0.75 6.83
N LEU A 209 3.35 0.26 6.51
CA LEU A 209 3.61 1.16 5.39
C LEU A 209 4.99 1.83 5.50
N ARG A 210 5.32 2.39 6.67
CA ARG A 210 6.65 2.95 6.93
C ARG A 210 7.76 1.95 6.67
N HIS A 211 7.65 0.76 7.24
CA HIS A 211 8.64 -0.31 7.04
C HIS A 211 8.80 -0.69 5.57
N VAL A 212 7.69 -0.86 4.84
CA VAL A 212 7.73 -1.31 3.46
C VAL A 212 8.25 -0.20 2.53
N VAL A 213 7.83 1.05 2.73
CA VAL A 213 8.35 2.21 1.97
C VAL A 213 9.87 2.28 2.13
N GLU A 214 10.39 2.21 3.35
CA GLU A 214 11.84 2.18 3.59
C GLU A 214 12.55 1.03 2.84
N MET A 215 12.06 -0.20 3.01
CA MET A 215 12.72 -1.37 2.40
C MET A 215 12.62 -1.40 0.88
N ARG A 216 11.50 -0.94 0.32
CA ARG A 216 11.20 -1.08 -1.10
C ARG A 216 11.54 0.13 -1.94
N THR A 217 11.93 1.23 -1.32
CA THR A 217 12.53 2.38 -2.00
C THR A 217 14.06 2.39 -1.91
N ALA A 218 14.65 1.54 -1.06
CA ALA A 218 16.10 1.42 -0.91
C ALA A 218 16.82 1.18 -2.25
N PRO A 219 18.07 1.68 -2.44
CA PRO A 219 18.75 1.64 -3.74
C PRO A 219 18.91 0.26 -4.37
N GLY A 220 18.99 -0.80 -3.56
CA GLY A 220 19.12 -2.18 -4.02
C GLY A 220 17.81 -2.91 -4.29
N ALA A 221 16.66 -2.26 -4.10
CA ALA A 221 15.35 -2.84 -4.44
C ALA A 221 15.11 -2.79 -5.95
N GLU A 222 14.24 -3.69 -6.43
CA GLU A 222 13.86 -3.78 -7.84
C GLU A 222 13.19 -2.48 -8.34
N GLU A 223 13.38 -2.13 -9.61
CA GLU A 223 13.04 -0.83 -10.19
C GLU A 223 11.53 -0.51 -10.10
N GLU A 224 10.67 -1.47 -10.47
CA GLU A 224 9.22 -1.30 -10.43
C GLU A 224 8.71 -1.10 -9.00
N ILE A 225 9.16 -1.93 -8.06
CA ILE A 225 8.70 -1.83 -6.67
C ILE A 225 9.18 -0.53 -6.01
N ARG A 226 10.35 -0.01 -6.39
CA ARG A 226 10.81 1.33 -5.97
C ARG A 226 9.89 2.43 -6.47
N LEU A 227 9.53 2.39 -7.77
CA LEU A 227 8.59 3.35 -8.36
C LEU A 227 7.23 3.34 -7.65
N VAL A 228 6.68 2.15 -7.41
CA VAL A 228 5.37 2.00 -6.76
C VAL A 228 5.40 2.47 -5.31
N PHE A 229 6.44 2.15 -4.54
CA PHE A 229 6.52 2.58 -3.14
C PHE A 229 6.93 4.03 -2.96
N ASP A 230 7.63 4.66 -3.92
CA ASP A 230 7.77 6.12 -3.94
C ASP A 230 6.39 6.78 -4.07
N LYS A 231 5.56 6.35 -5.04
CA LYS A 231 4.18 6.85 -5.22
C LYS A 231 3.34 6.69 -3.95
N ILE A 232 3.39 5.51 -3.30
CA ILE A 232 2.72 5.28 -2.00
C ILE A 232 3.26 6.24 -0.94
N GLY A 233 4.58 6.39 -0.80
CA GLY A 233 5.19 7.31 0.14
C GLY A 233 4.71 8.75 -0.05
N ARG A 234 4.64 9.23 -1.30
CA ARG A 234 4.14 10.58 -1.62
C ARG A 234 2.68 10.78 -1.26
N ILE A 235 1.83 9.78 -1.52
CA ILE A 235 0.42 9.80 -1.07
C ILE A 235 0.37 9.90 0.46
N MET A 236 1.19 9.11 1.14
CA MET A 236 1.20 9.07 2.60
C MET A 236 1.77 10.34 3.25
N GLN A 237 2.67 11.07 2.59
CA GLN A 237 3.09 12.40 3.02
C GLN A 237 1.92 13.41 3.06
N GLN A 238 0.89 13.21 2.24
CA GLN A 238 -0.30 14.07 2.23
C GLN A 238 -1.35 13.59 3.24
N GLU A 239 -1.50 12.27 3.37
CA GLU A 239 -2.57 11.65 4.15
C GLU A 239 -2.22 11.42 5.63
N ALA A 240 -0.93 11.34 5.97
CA ALA A 240 -0.41 11.24 7.32
C ALA A 240 0.90 12.04 7.45
N PRO A 241 0.85 13.38 7.30
CA PRO A 241 2.02 14.24 7.20
C PRO A 241 2.92 14.20 8.43
N ALA A 242 2.38 14.24 9.65
CA ALA A 242 3.17 14.14 10.88
C ALA A 242 3.84 12.76 11.00
N ILE A 243 3.19 11.72 10.47
CA ILE A 243 3.75 10.36 10.46
C ILE A 243 4.82 10.18 9.42
N PHE A 244 4.84 10.93 8.31
CA PHE A 244 5.89 10.82 7.29
C PHE A 244 6.87 12.01 7.31
N ALA A 245 6.76 12.92 8.28
CA ALA A 245 7.55 14.14 8.37
C ALA A 245 9.05 13.91 8.61
N ASP A 246 9.46 12.78 9.17
CA ASP A 246 10.87 12.49 9.43
C ASP A 246 11.63 11.92 8.23
N TYR A 247 10.94 11.61 7.11
CA TYR A 247 11.59 11.06 5.93
C TYR A 247 12.25 12.14 5.08
N THR A 248 13.49 11.87 4.64
CA THR A 248 14.10 12.52 3.48
C THR A 248 14.05 11.58 2.27
N VAL A 249 13.98 12.12 1.06
CA VAL A 249 14.00 11.33 -0.17
C VAL A 249 15.25 11.66 -0.97
N GLU A 250 16.11 10.67 -1.15
CA GLU A 250 17.40 10.79 -1.86
C GLU A 250 17.47 9.70 -2.93
N ASP A 251 17.63 10.08 -4.21
CA ASP A 251 17.62 9.15 -5.36
C ASP A 251 16.45 8.15 -5.35
N GLY A 252 15.27 8.63 -4.94
CA GLY A 252 14.04 7.84 -4.82
C GLY A 252 13.97 6.93 -3.59
N ALA A 253 15.00 6.90 -2.74
CA ALA A 253 15.00 6.16 -1.48
C ALA A 253 14.47 7.01 -0.32
N TRP A 254 13.57 6.43 0.49
CA TRP A 254 12.97 7.07 1.64
C TRP A 254 13.73 6.74 2.91
N LEU A 255 14.42 7.73 3.47
CA LEU A 255 15.35 7.59 4.59
C LEU A 255 14.73 8.16 5.88
N PRO A 256 14.54 7.37 6.95
CA PRO A 256 13.95 7.85 8.19
C PRO A 256 14.97 8.65 9.01
N GLY A 257 14.63 9.87 9.40
CA GLY A 257 15.50 10.73 10.21
C GLY A 257 15.68 10.30 11.67
N THR A 258 14.82 9.39 12.16
CA THR A 258 14.76 9.03 13.59
C THR A 258 15.52 7.77 13.98
N ARG A 259 16.02 6.97 13.02
CA ARG A 259 16.88 5.82 13.35
C ARG A 259 18.31 6.29 13.55
N LYS A 260 18.74 6.46 14.80
CA LYS A 260 20.17 6.36 15.11
C LYS A 260 20.63 4.96 14.73
N ALA A 261 21.71 4.90 13.94
CA ALA A 261 22.41 3.68 13.57
C ALA A 261 22.78 2.82 14.78
#